data_AF-A0A381TWB1-F1
#
_entry.id   AF-A0A381TWB1-F1
#
_cell.length_a   1.000
_cell.length_b   1.000
_cell.length_c   1.000
_cell.angle_alpha   90.00
_cell.angle_beta   90.00
_cell.angle_gamma   90.00
#
_symmetry.space_group_name_H-M   'P 1'
#
loop_
_entity.id
_entity.type
_entity.pdbx_description
1 polymer ?
#
loop_
_entity_poly.entity_id
_entity_poly.type
_entity_poly.pdbx_seq_one_letter_code
_entity_poly.pdbx_strand_id
1 'polypeptide(L)'
;MGDPRFPHKHYDTPSHPWQKERIEKESALVHQYGLRNKREIWRANTRVREMRHQARSLTANAASVQAQKERELLLARLNRLGMLEQGADLDDVLRMSVEKLLDRRLQTLVYLQGLAGTPSQARQLITHGHIAVDGTVSRVPGMLVTRLQETLIAYGNGSPLTNDLHPVRPKPRGEADFADQTADDDAKTLAKNDKSPEEKTVTNEKEPAPKEQPVKADETTAGEVKEDAPTAVADEEKIEATKTDVKKAPAADNAIEDDSKTSEEQA
;
A
#
# COMPACT_ATOMS: atom_id res chain seq x y z
N MET A 1 37.23 -14.76 -24.18
CA MET A 1 36.02 -13.92 -24.03
C MET A 1 35.23 -14.49 -22.85
N GLY A 2 34.98 -13.72 -21.79
CA GLY A 2 34.24 -14.19 -20.61
C GLY A 2 32.72 -14.29 -20.87
N ASP A 3 31.94 -14.59 -19.83
CA ASP A 3 30.48 -14.67 -19.93
C ASP A 3 29.83 -13.27 -19.84
N PRO A 4 29.07 -12.80 -20.86
CA PRO A 4 28.45 -11.48 -20.84
C PRO A 4 27.23 -11.39 -19.91
N ARG A 5 26.96 -10.19 -19.36
CA ARG A 5 25.76 -9.95 -18.54
C ARG A 5 24.51 -9.76 -19.42
N PHE A 6 23.54 -10.67 -19.28
CA PHE A 6 22.25 -10.61 -19.97
C PHE A 6 21.25 -9.65 -19.29
N PRO A 7 20.26 -9.09 -20.02
CA PRO A 7 19.21 -8.26 -19.45
C PRO A 7 18.28 -9.08 -18.54
N HIS A 8 17.99 -8.55 -17.35
CA HIS A 8 17.10 -9.18 -16.38
C HIS A 8 15.70 -8.55 -16.37
N LYS A 9 14.74 -9.26 -15.78
CA LYS A 9 13.37 -8.78 -15.59
C LYS A 9 13.35 -7.73 -14.47
N HIS A 10 12.51 -6.72 -14.63
CA HIS A 10 12.28 -5.64 -13.65
C HIS A 10 11.06 -5.93 -12.76
N TYR A 11 10.69 -7.19 -12.61
CA TYR A 11 9.56 -7.63 -11.82
C TYR A 11 9.79 -9.07 -11.37
N ASP A 12 9.32 -9.36 -10.17
CA ASP A 12 9.27 -10.71 -9.64
C ASP A 12 7.85 -11.26 -9.76
N THR A 13 7.74 -12.54 -10.12
CA THR A 13 6.45 -13.23 -10.07
C THR A 13 6.15 -13.67 -8.64
N PRO A 14 4.86 -13.78 -8.26
CA PRO A 14 4.50 -14.35 -6.97
C PRO A 14 5.01 -15.79 -6.85
N SER A 15 5.32 -16.20 -5.61
CA SER A 15 5.80 -17.55 -5.33
C SER A 15 4.79 -18.64 -5.72
N HIS A 16 3.52 -18.51 -5.29
CA HIS A 16 2.48 -19.49 -5.57
C HIS A 16 1.34 -18.90 -6.43
N PRO A 17 1.00 -19.41 -7.63
CA PRO A 17 0.07 -18.73 -8.53
C PRO A 17 -1.39 -18.57 -8.05
N TRP A 18 -1.86 -19.39 -7.11
CA TRP A 18 -3.29 -19.67 -6.87
C TRP A 18 -3.69 -19.40 -5.40
N GLN A 19 -3.21 -18.27 -4.87
CA GLN A 19 -3.59 -17.76 -3.55
C GLN A 19 -4.81 -16.83 -3.68
N LYS A 20 -5.95 -17.23 -3.10
CA LYS A 20 -7.22 -16.49 -3.18
C LYS A 20 -7.08 -15.02 -2.77
N GLU A 21 -6.57 -14.76 -1.56
CA GLU A 21 -6.43 -13.40 -1.02
C GLU A 21 -5.58 -12.50 -1.91
N ARG A 22 -4.48 -13.03 -2.48
CA ARG A 22 -3.64 -12.25 -3.38
C ARG A 22 -4.37 -11.95 -4.68
N ILE A 23 -5.06 -12.95 -5.26
CA ILE A 23 -5.79 -12.77 -6.51
C ILE A 23 -6.88 -11.70 -6.35
N GLU A 24 -7.59 -11.69 -5.22
CA GLU A 24 -8.61 -10.68 -4.89
C GLU A 24 -8.01 -9.28 -4.69
N LYS A 25 -6.90 -9.17 -3.96
CA LYS A 25 -6.18 -7.89 -3.80
C LYS A 25 -5.66 -7.35 -5.14
N GLU A 26 -5.04 -8.21 -5.95
CA GLU A 26 -4.55 -7.84 -7.28
C GLU A 26 -5.70 -7.47 -8.22
N SER A 27 -6.82 -8.21 -8.19
CA SER A 27 -7.96 -7.89 -9.04
C SER A 27 -8.58 -6.56 -8.64
N ALA A 28 -8.73 -6.26 -7.34
CA ALA A 28 -9.21 -4.96 -6.87
C ALA A 28 -8.34 -3.81 -7.42
N LEU A 29 -7.01 -3.92 -7.33
CA LEU A 29 -6.08 -2.93 -7.88
C LEU A 29 -6.19 -2.81 -9.40
N VAL A 30 -6.37 -3.91 -10.13
CA VAL A 30 -6.56 -3.87 -11.59
C VAL A 30 -7.78 -3.02 -11.95
N HIS A 31 -8.91 -3.23 -11.26
CA HIS A 31 -10.15 -2.52 -11.55
C HIS A 31 -10.05 -1.04 -11.14
N GLN A 32 -9.55 -0.74 -9.95
CA GLN A 32 -9.43 0.63 -9.43
C GLN A 32 -8.55 1.51 -10.32
N TYR A 33 -7.38 1.00 -10.73
CA TYR A 33 -6.39 1.78 -11.49
C TYR A 33 -6.48 1.59 -13.01
N GLY A 34 -7.40 0.76 -13.51
CA GLY A 34 -7.53 0.44 -14.94
C GLY A 34 -6.25 -0.17 -15.53
N LEU A 35 -5.63 -1.10 -14.80
CA LEU A 35 -4.38 -1.73 -15.22
C LEU A 35 -4.64 -2.80 -16.29
N ARG A 36 -3.76 -2.92 -17.29
CA ARG A 36 -3.95 -3.92 -18.35
C ARG A 36 -3.66 -5.34 -17.86
N ASN A 37 -2.53 -5.49 -17.16
CA ASN A 37 -2.00 -6.80 -16.77
C ASN A 37 -1.51 -6.77 -15.31
N LYS A 38 -1.58 -7.91 -14.62
CA LYS A 38 -0.97 -8.10 -13.28
C LYS A 38 0.53 -7.81 -13.24
N ARG A 39 1.22 -7.93 -14.37
CA ARG A 39 2.64 -7.57 -14.52
C ARG A 39 2.93 -6.13 -14.10
N GLU A 40 2.00 -5.20 -14.28
CA GLU A 40 2.17 -3.81 -13.83
C GLU A 40 2.16 -3.71 -12.31
N ILE A 41 1.30 -4.48 -11.64
CA ILE A 41 1.27 -4.60 -10.18
C ILE A 41 2.59 -5.22 -9.70
N TRP A 42 3.06 -6.27 -10.36
CA TRP A 42 4.32 -6.93 -9.97
C TRP A 42 5.53 -6.01 -10.13
N ARG A 43 5.59 -5.20 -11.19
CA ARG A 43 6.62 -4.15 -11.33
C ARG A 43 6.55 -3.13 -10.20
N ALA A 44 5.36 -2.68 -9.83
CA ALA A 44 5.14 -1.75 -8.71
C ALA A 44 5.60 -2.37 -7.38
N ASN A 45 5.20 -3.62 -7.12
CA ASN A 45 5.61 -4.40 -5.94
C ASN A 45 7.13 -4.54 -5.85
N THR A 46 7.79 -4.93 -6.94
CA THR A 46 9.24 -5.07 -6.99
C THR A 46 9.92 -3.73 -6.72
N ARG A 47 9.43 -2.63 -7.30
CA ARG A 47 9.96 -1.28 -7.01
C ARG A 47 9.84 -0.91 -5.54
N VAL A 48 8.67 -1.13 -4.92
CA VAL A 48 8.47 -0.85 -3.48
C VAL A 48 9.37 -1.74 -2.62
N ARG A 49 9.53 -3.01 -3.01
CA ARG A 49 10.43 -3.94 -2.33
C ARG A 49 11.89 -3.49 -2.40
N GLU A 50 12.35 -3.03 -3.56
CA GLU A 50 13.70 -2.47 -3.76
C GLU A 50 13.92 -1.24 -2.86
N MET A 51 12.98 -0.31 -2.84
CA MET A 51 13.06 0.91 -2.02
C MET A 51 13.09 0.57 -0.52
N ARG A 52 12.24 -0.36 -0.06
CA ARG A 52 12.24 -0.85 1.32
C ARG A 52 13.52 -1.61 1.67
N HIS A 53 14.07 -2.37 0.73
CA HIS A 53 15.34 -3.07 0.93
C HIS A 53 16.50 -2.09 1.11
N GLN A 54 16.54 -1.06 0.26
CA GLN A 54 17.52 0.02 0.39
C GLN A 54 17.36 0.72 1.75
N ALA A 55 16.15 1.07 2.16
CA ALA A 55 15.89 1.69 3.47
C ALA A 55 16.37 0.82 4.65
N ARG A 56 16.11 -0.50 4.63
CA ARG A 56 16.61 -1.43 5.67
C ARG A 56 18.14 -1.48 5.71
N SER A 57 18.79 -1.56 4.54
CA SER A 57 20.25 -1.57 4.44
C SER A 57 20.87 -0.28 5.00
N LEU A 58 20.25 0.87 4.72
CA LEU A 58 20.71 2.17 5.21
C LEU A 58 20.48 2.34 6.72
N THR A 59 19.37 1.81 7.23
CA THR A 59 19.07 1.81 8.67
C THR A 59 20.11 0.98 9.44
N ALA A 60 20.49 -0.18 8.91
CA ALA A 60 21.52 -1.03 9.51
C ALA A 60 22.92 -0.37 9.49
N ASN A 61 23.23 0.44 8.48
CA ASN A 61 24.54 1.05 8.27
C ASN A 61 24.61 2.55 8.63
N ALA A 62 23.72 3.02 9.51
CA ALA A 62 23.51 4.44 9.80
C ALA A 62 24.76 5.21 10.28
N ALA A 63 25.75 4.51 10.85
CA ALA A 63 27.00 5.10 11.31
C ALA A 63 27.96 5.50 10.16
N SER A 64 27.79 4.94 8.96
CA SER A 64 28.69 5.20 7.84
C SER A 64 28.34 6.50 7.11
N VAL A 65 29.37 7.29 6.77
CA VAL A 65 29.21 8.56 6.01
C VAL A 65 28.54 8.32 4.66
N GLN A 66 28.84 7.18 4.02
CA GLN A 66 28.25 6.82 2.73
C GLN A 66 26.75 6.52 2.86
N ALA A 67 26.32 5.78 3.89
CA ALA A 67 24.91 5.49 4.10
C ALA A 67 24.09 6.76 4.39
N GLN A 68 24.68 7.75 5.08
CA GLN A 68 24.02 9.03 5.32
C GLN A 68 23.75 9.79 4.01
N LYS A 69 24.73 9.83 3.10
CA LYS A 69 24.55 10.42 1.76
C LYS A 69 23.48 9.67 0.96
N GLU A 70 23.52 8.34 0.96
CA GLU A 70 22.53 7.52 0.25
C GLU A 70 21.12 7.66 0.83
N ARG A 71 20.99 7.84 2.15
CA ARG A 71 19.73 8.16 2.83
C ARG A 71 19.14 9.46 2.30
N GLU A 72 19.93 10.53 2.28
CA GLU A 72 19.48 11.84 1.78
C GLU A 72 19.05 11.75 0.32
N LEU A 73 19.82 11.05 -0.52
CA LEU A 73 19.49 10.85 -1.94
C LEU A 73 18.20 10.05 -2.14
N LEU A 74 17.99 8.99 -1.34
CA LEU A 74 16.77 8.19 -1.41
C LEU A 74 15.54 9.03 -1.03
N LEU A 75 15.61 9.77 0.09
CA LEU A 75 14.51 10.62 0.55
C LEU A 75 14.23 11.76 -0.44
N ALA A 76 15.28 12.42 -0.96
CA ALA A 76 15.15 13.47 -1.97
C ALA A 76 14.47 12.95 -3.25
N ARG A 77 14.84 11.75 -3.71
CA ARG A 77 14.22 11.11 -4.88
C ARG A 77 12.74 10.81 -4.65
N LEU A 78 12.38 10.26 -3.49
CA LEU A 78 11.00 9.90 -3.17
C LEU A 78 10.10 11.13 -3.01
N ASN A 79 10.62 12.19 -2.39
CA ASN A 79 9.94 13.47 -2.29
C ASN A 79 9.74 14.10 -3.69
N ARG A 80 10.77 14.10 -4.55
CA ARG A 80 10.66 14.58 -5.94
C ARG A 80 9.55 13.84 -6.74
N LEU A 81 9.42 12.54 -6.53
CA LEU A 81 8.38 11.71 -7.15
C LEU A 81 7.01 11.89 -6.50
N GLY A 82 6.91 12.52 -5.33
CA GLY A 82 5.65 12.72 -4.61
C GLY A 82 5.12 11.48 -3.91
N MET A 83 5.98 10.51 -3.60
CA MET A 83 5.59 9.32 -2.84
C MET A 83 5.62 9.55 -1.32
N LEU A 84 6.43 10.50 -0.87
CA LEU A 84 6.59 10.90 0.53
C LEU A 84 6.42 12.41 0.68
N GLU A 85 6.06 12.82 1.90
CA GLU A 85 5.98 14.22 2.29
C GLU A 85 7.37 14.81 2.60
N GLN A 86 7.44 16.13 2.69
CA GLN A 86 8.66 16.85 3.06
C GLN A 86 8.96 16.59 4.54
N GLY A 87 10.19 16.17 4.85
CA GLY A 87 10.58 15.81 6.22
C GLY A 87 10.31 14.34 6.61
N ALA A 88 9.87 13.50 5.66
CA ALA A 88 9.71 12.06 5.88
C ALA A 88 11.03 11.35 6.22
N ASP A 89 10.95 10.30 7.03
CA ASP A 89 12.10 9.50 7.44
C ASP A 89 12.17 8.13 6.73
N LEU A 90 13.24 7.37 6.95
CA LEU A 90 13.41 6.00 6.45
C LEU A 90 12.29 5.07 6.90
N ASP A 91 11.73 5.27 8.10
CA ASP A 91 10.61 4.47 8.61
C ASP A 91 9.35 4.62 7.75
N ASP A 92 9.11 5.79 7.17
CA ASP A 92 7.97 6.01 6.28
C ASP A 92 8.12 5.24 4.97
N VAL A 93 9.36 5.11 4.47
CA VAL A 93 9.67 4.26 3.31
C VAL A 93 9.30 2.79 3.59
N LEU A 94 9.51 2.32 4.82
CA LEU A 94 9.18 0.95 5.22
C LEU A 94 7.66 0.70 5.21
N ARG A 95 6.86 1.72 5.55
CA ARG A 95 5.39 1.65 5.58
C ARG A 95 4.72 1.83 4.22
N MET A 96 5.42 2.40 3.24
CA MET A 96 4.90 2.75 1.91
C MET A 96 4.17 1.60 1.19
N SER A 97 2.90 1.78 0.82
CA SER A 97 2.13 0.79 0.07
C SER A 97 2.41 0.84 -1.45
N VAL A 98 1.86 -0.14 -2.18
CA VAL A 98 1.97 -0.23 -3.65
C VAL A 98 1.13 0.84 -4.33
N GLU A 99 0.02 1.24 -3.70
CA GLU A 99 -0.90 2.26 -4.17
C GLU A 99 -0.18 3.60 -4.36
N LYS A 100 0.68 3.99 -3.42
CA LYS A 100 1.49 5.22 -3.53
C LYS A 100 2.30 5.31 -4.83
N LEU A 101 2.74 4.17 -5.37
CA LEU A 101 3.42 4.15 -6.66
C LEU A 101 2.43 4.20 -7.83
N LEU A 102 1.30 3.49 -7.72
CA LEU A 102 0.25 3.48 -8.73
C LEU A 102 -0.41 4.85 -8.88
N ASP A 103 -0.64 5.57 -7.78
CA ASP A 103 -1.21 6.93 -7.74
C ASP A 103 -0.38 7.93 -8.55
N ARG A 104 0.96 7.78 -8.53
CA ARG A 104 1.90 8.69 -9.21
C ARG A 104 2.09 8.40 -10.70
N ARG A 105 1.37 7.46 -11.27
CA ARG A 105 1.44 7.14 -12.70
C ARG A 105 0.74 8.22 -13.52
N LEU A 106 1.20 8.44 -14.75
CA LEU A 106 0.54 9.40 -15.65
C LEU A 106 -0.94 9.05 -15.85
N GLN A 107 -1.29 7.76 -15.99
CA GLN A 107 -2.66 7.30 -16.18
C GLN A 107 -3.60 7.74 -15.04
N THR A 108 -3.17 7.59 -13.79
CA THR A 108 -3.97 7.93 -12.61
C THR A 108 -4.06 9.42 -12.43
N LEU A 109 -2.97 10.15 -12.60
CA LEU A 109 -2.95 11.61 -12.48
C LEU A 109 -3.87 12.28 -13.50
N VAL A 110 -3.89 11.81 -14.75
CA VAL A 110 -4.80 12.30 -15.79
C VAL A 110 -6.27 12.09 -15.42
N TYR A 111 -6.59 10.95 -14.79
CA TYR A 111 -7.94 10.68 -14.29
C TYR A 111 -8.30 11.58 -13.10
N LEU A 112 -7.39 11.73 -12.13
CA LEU A 112 -7.60 12.56 -10.95
C LEU A 112 -7.73 14.06 -11.27
N GLN A 113 -7.01 14.54 -12.29
CA GLN A 113 -7.14 15.91 -12.80
C GLN A 113 -8.44 16.15 -13.59
N GLY A 114 -9.24 15.11 -13.84
CA GLY A 114 -10.48 15.23 -14.58
C GLY A 114 -10.28 15.43 -16.09
N LEU A 115 -9.10 15.13 -16.65
CA LEU A 115 -8.89 15.16 -18.11
C LEU A 115 -9.53 13.95 -18.81
N ALA A 116 -9.84 12.90 -18.06
CA ALA A 116 -10.53 11.71 -18.53
C ALA A 116 -11.63 11.32 -17.53
N GLY A 117 -12.74 10.77 -18.04
CA GLY A 117 -13.85 10.31 -17.20
C GLY A 117 -13.62 8.96 -16.52
N THR A 118 -12.72 8.13 -17.06
CA THR A 118 -12.34 6.84 -16.46
C THR A 118 -10.82 6.58 -16.56
N PRO A 119 -10.24 5.73 -15.69
CA PRO A 119 -8.82 5.34 -15.79
C PRO A 119 -8.48 4.64 -17.11
N SER A 120 -9.43 3.88 -17.67
CA SER A 120 -9.27 3.20 -18.97
C SER A 120 -9.25 4.20 -20.13
N GLN A 121 -10.12 5.21 -20.10
CA GLN A 121 -10.10 6.31 -21.07
C GLN A 121 -8.79 7.12 -20.96
N ALA A 122 -8.33 7.41 -19.74
CA ALA A 122 -7.03 8.08 -19.53
C ALA A 122 -5.90 7.34 -20.25
N ARG A 123 -5.88 6.01 -20.16
CA ARG A 123 -4.90 5.17 -20.86
C ARG A 123 -4.98 5.32 -22.38
N GLN A 124 -6.20 5.29 -22.93
CA GLN A 124 -6.43 5.46 -24.37
C GLN A 124 -5.89 6.81 -24.83
N LEU A 125 -6.25 7.90 -24.14
CA LEU A 125 -5.81 9.25 -24.46
C LEU A 125 -4.28 9.39 -24.46
N ILE A 126 -3.62 8.80 -23.47
CA ILE A 126 -2.15 8.77 -23.39
C ILE A 126 -1.58 8.02 -24.59
N THR A 127 -2.05 6.79 -24.84
CA THR A 127 -1.50 5.95 -25.93
C THR A 127 -1.71 6.56 -27.32
N HIS A 128 -2.81 7.28 -27.52
CA HIS A 128 -3.13 7.98 -28.77
C HIS A 128 -2.38 9.31 -28.90
N GLY A 129 -1.72 9.78 -27.83
CA GLY A 129 -0.90 11.00 -27.86
C GLY A 129 -1.69 12.30 -27.69
N HIS A 130 -2.81 12.26 -26.97
CA HIS A 130 -3.60 13.45 -26.68
C HIS A 130 -3.15 14.21 -25.43
N ILE A 131 -2.27 13.63 -24.62
CA ILE A 131 -1.80 14.20 -23.35
C ILE A 131 -0.33 14.57 -23.46
N ALA A 132 -0.02 15.76 -22.98
CA ALA A 132 1.32 16.28 -22.87
C ALA A 132 1.71 16.50 -21.40
N VAL A 133 2.98 16.28 -21.11
CA VAL A 133 3.65 16.60 -19.85
C VAL A 133 4.77 17.56 -20.19
N ASP A 134 4.81 18.73 -19.54
CA ASP A 134 5.76 19.80 -19.83
C ASP A 134 5.79 20.21 -21.32
N GLY A 135 4.62 20.20 -21.98
CA GLY A 135 4.49 20.49 -23.41
C GLY A 135 4.94 19.37 -24.36
N THR A 136 5.47 18.27 -23.84
CA THR A 136 5.87 17.09 -24.63
C THR A 136 4.81 15.99 -24.59
N VAL A 137 4.41 15.45 -25.75
CA VAL A 137 3.40 14.39 -25.82
C VAL A 137 3.96 13.09 -25.26
N SER A 138 3.35 12.57 -24.19
CA SER A 138 3.74 11.30 -23.58
C SER A 138 2.78 10.18 -23.97
N ARG A 139 3.34 9.07 -24.48
CA ARG A 139 2.57 7.87 -24.88
C ARG A 139 2.65 6.72 -23.88
N VAL A 140 3.29 6.92 -22.73
CA VAL A 140 3.57 5.86 -21.76
C VAL A 140 2.71 6.06 -20.50
N PRO A 141 1.60 5.30 -20.34
CA PRO A 141 0.72 5.45 -19.17
C PRO A 141 1.35 5.01 -17.84
N GLY A 142 2.40 4.18 -17.90
CA GLY A 142 3.16 3.71 -16.74
C GLY A 142 4.30 4.63 -16.31
N MET A 143 4.44 5.81 -16.94
CA MET A 143 5.46 6.79 -16.57
C MET A 143 5.14 7.37 -15.19
N LEU A 144 6.15 7.45 -14.31
CA LEU A 144 6.02 8.12 -13.02
C LEU A 144 6.23 9.62 -13.22
N VAL A 145 5.27 10.42 -12.74
CA VAL A 145 5.31 11.87 -12.89
C VAL A 145 5.80 12.51 -11.59
N THR A 146 6.74 13.44 -11.72
CA THR A 146 7.25 14.19 -10.56
C THR A 146 6.23 15.21 -10.06
N ARG A 147 6.37 15.70 -8.81
CA ARG A 147 5.43 16.69 -8.25
C ARG A 147 5.34 17.98 -9.08
N LEU A 148 6.46 18.41 -9.66
CA LEU A 148 6.52 19.64 -10.46
C LEU A 148 5.84 19.46 -11.83
N GLN A 149 5.95 18.27 -12.41
CA GLN A 149 5.38 17.97 -13.73
C GLN A 149 3.88 17.73 -13.68
N GLU A 150 3.37 17.33 -12.52
CA GLU A 150 1.95 17.09 -12.30
C GLU A 150 1.09 18.30 -12.63
N THR A 151 1.51 19.50 -12.22
CA THR A 151 0.79 20.74 -12.54
C THR A 151 0.85 21.11 -14.04
N LEU A 152 1.77 20.52 -14.78
CA LEU A 152 2.03 20.81 -16.20
C LEU A 152 1.44 19.73 -17.13
N ILE A 153 0.57 18.86 -16.61
CA ILE A 153 -0.19 17.91 -17.42
C ILE A 153 -1.35 18.65 -18.09
N ALA A 154 -1.41 18.57 -19.41
CA ALA A 154 -2.50 19.16 -20.19
C ALA A 154 -2.77 18.33 -21.46
N TYR A 155 -3.78 18.71 -22.24
CA TYR A 155 -3.91 18.20 -23.59
C TYR A 155 -2.76 18.70 -24.47
N GLY A 156 -2.29 17.86 -25.38
CA GLY A 156 -1.27 18.25 -26.35
C GLY A 156 -1.82 19.27 -27.34
N ASN A 157 -1.00 20.24 -27.75
CA ASN A 157 -1.42 21.35 -28.61
C ASN A 157 -2.05 20.91 -29.94
N GLY A 158 -1.61 19.78 -30.51
CA GLY A 158 -2.15 19.21 -31.74
C GLY A 158 -3.39 18.31 -31.54
N SER A 159 -3.90 18.21 -30.33
CA SER A 159 -5.03 17.34 -30.00
C SER A 159 -6.37 18.02 -30.31
N PRO A 160 -7.36 17.32 -30.90
CA PRO A 160 -8.73 17.83 -31.03
C PRO A 160 -9.40 18.13 -29.69
N LEU A 161 -8.91 17.52 -28.60
CA LEU A 161 -9.44 17.65 -27.24
C LEU A 161 -9.08 18.99 -26.56
N THR A 162 -8.23 19.79 -27.19
CA THR A 162 -7.97 21.18 -26.76
C THR A 162 -9.23 22.03 -26.91
N ASN A 163 -10.15 21.66 -27.81
CA ASN A 163 -11.43 22.34 -27.96
C ASN A 163 -12.38 21.94 -26.82
N ASP A 164 -12.79 22.92 -26.02
CA ASP A 164 -13.66 22.70 -24.85
C ASP A 164 -15.02 22.08 -25.20
N LEU A 165 -15.52 22.32 -26.41
CA LEU A 165 -16.81 21.82 -26.92
C LEU A 165 -16.76 20.38 -27.45
N HIS A 166 -15.61 19.70 -27.38
CA HIS A 166 -15.48 18.36 -27.90
C HIS A 166 -16.31 17.35 -27.07
N PRO A 167 -17.15 16.49 -27.69
CA PRO A 167 -18.11 15.65 -26.98
C PRO A 167 -17.48 14.62 -26.02
N VAL A 168 -16.25 14.19 -26.32
CA VAL A 168 -15.51 13.19 -25.50
C VAL A 168 -14.87 13.84 -24.26
N ARG A 169 -14.79 15.17 -24.20
CA ARG A 169 -14.22 15.84 -23.03
C ARG A 169 -15.16 15.62 -21.84
N PRO A 170 -14.63 15.16 -20.69
CA PRO A 170 -15.47 15.00 -19.51
C PRO A 170 -16.10 16.34 -19.15
N LYS A 171 -17.41 16.33 -18.93
CA LYS A 171 -18.11 17.49 -18.37
C LYS A 171 -17.63 17.67 -16.92
N PRO A 172 -17.52 18.91 -16.42
CA PRO A 172 -17.31 19.12 -14.99
C PRO A 172 -18.44 18.40 -14.26
N ARG A 173 -18.10 17.48 -13.33
CA ARG A 173 -19.11 16.80 -12.52
C ARG A 173 -19.88 17.85 -11.73
N GLY A 174 -21.19 17.91 -11.94
CA GLY A 174 -22.07 18.81 -11.20
C GLY A 174 -22.44 18.21 -9.84
N GLU A 175 -23.04 19.00 -8.96
CA GLU A 175 -23.57 18.54 -7.66
C GLU A 175 -24.55 17.35 -7.80
N ALA A 176 -25.24 17.26 -8.94
CA ALA A 176 -26.17 16.18 -9.26
C ALA A 176 -25.50 14.80 -9.42
N ASP A 177 -24.24 14.73 -9.86
CA ASP A 177 -23.54 13.45 -10.09
C ASP A 177 -23.12 12.77 -8.77
N PHE A 178 -23.06 13.53 -7.66
CA PHE A 178 -22.70 13.00 -6.34
C PHE A 178 -23.88 12.31 -5.63
N ALA A 179 -25.12 12.66 -5.99
CA ALA A 179 -26.32 12.08 -5.39
C ALA A 179 -26.62 10.65 -5.89
N ASP A 180 -26.20 10.32 -7.12
CA ASP A 180 -26.45 9.02 -7.73
C ASP A 180 -25.56 7.91 -7.12
N GLN A 181 -24.34 8.27 -6.68
CA GLN A 181 -23.39 7.31 -6.09
C GLN A 181 -23.84 6.75 -4.73
N THR A 182 -24.52 7.55 -3.91
CA THR A 182 -25.06 7.07 -2.63
C THR A 182 -26.19 6.05 -2.81
N ALA A 183 -27.00 6.21 -3.85
CA ALA A 183 -28.12 5.31 -4.12
C ALA A 183 -27.68 3.91 -4.58
N ASP A 184 -26.61 3.83 -5.37
CA ASP A 184 -26.06 2.56 -5.86
C ASP A 184 -25.29 1.77 -4.77
N ASP A 185 -24.61 2.46 -3.84
CA ASP A 185 -23.93 1.82 -2.72
C ASP A 185 -24.93 1.31 -1.65
N ASP A 186 -26.04 2.01 -1.42
CA ASP A 186 -27.14 1.55 -0.56
C ASP A 186 -27.88 0.34 -1.15
N ALA A 187 -28.09 0.30 -2.47
CA ALA A 187 -28.68 -0.86 -3.13
C ALA A 187 -27.77 -2.12 -3.07
N LYS A 188 -26.45 -1.92 -3.10
CA LYS A 188 -25.47 -3.02 -3.05
C LYS A 188 -25.22 -3.56 -1.65
N THR A 189 -25.42 -2.75 -0.61
CA THR A 189 -25.37 -3.19 0.79
C THR A 189 -26.63 -3.95 1.19
N LEU A 190 -27.80 -3.56 0.69
CA LEU A 190 -29.07 -4.28 0.89
C LEU A 190 -29.08 -5.65 0.18
N ALA A 191 -28.59 -5.75 -1.06
CA ALA A 191 -28.54 -7.01 -1.80
C ALA A 191 -27.56 -8.06 -1.24
N LYS A 192 -26.65 -7.68 -0.32
CA LYS A 192 -25.68 -8.58 0.30
C LYS A 192 -26.13 -9.12 1.66
N ASN A 193 -27.16 -8.52 2.28
CA ASN A 193 -27.68 -8.93 3.58
C ASN A 193 -28.82 -9.97 3.49
N ASP A 194 -29.37 -10.25 2.31
CA ASP A 194 -30.47 -11.22 2.10
C ASP A 194 -30.02 -12.68 1.86
N LYS A 195 -28.77 -13.03 2.15
CA LYS A 195 -28.32 -14.43 2.20
C LYS A 195 -27.62 -14.75 3.51
N SER A 196 -28.43 -15.00 4.55
CA SER A 196 -28.04 -15.82 5.70
C SER A 196 -28.77 -17.18 5.68
N PRO A 197 -28.21 -18.22 6.30
CA PRO A 197 -28.41 -19.63 5.95
C PRO A 197 -29.57 -20.27 6.71
N GLU A 198 -30.36 -21.09 6.03
CA GLU A 198 -31.39 -21.95 6.65
C GLU A 198 -30.75 -23.02 7.56
N GLU A 199 -31.18 -23.01 8.83
CA GLU A 199 -30.89 -24.03 9.83
C GLU A 199 -31.66 -25.33 9.54
N LYS A 200 -30.97 -26.46 9.74
CA LYS A 200 -31.54 -27.81 9.68
C LYS A 200 -32.36 -28.07 10.96
N THR A 201 -33.68 -28.24 10.82
CA THR A 201 -34.51 -28.92 11.82
C THR A 201 -34.81 -30.35 11.39
N VAL A 202 -34.47 -31.28 12.29
CA VAL A 202 -34.71 -32.72 12.23
C VAL A 202 -36.17 -33.00 12.62
N THR A 203 -36.91 -33.77 11.82
CA THR A 203 -38.07 -34.56 12.27
C THR A 203 -37.98 -35.98 11.73
N ASN A 204 -38.18 -36.91 12.66
CA ASN A 204 -37.97 -38.35 12.55
C ASN A 204 -39.34 -39.02 12.47
N GLU A 205 -39.59 -39.84 11.45
CA GLU A 205 -40.61 -40.90 11.49
C GLU A 205 -40.00 -42.19 10.92
N LYS A 206 -40.14 -43.26 11.70
CA LYS A 206 -39.66 -44.64 11.54
C LYS A 206 -40.85 -45.47 11.02
N GLU A 207 -40.71 -46.45 10.13
CA GLU A 207 -40.44 -47.90 10.37
C GLU A 207 -40.99 -48.71 9.14
N PRO A 208 -40.75 -50.03 8.91
CA PRO A 208 -39.75 -51.00 9.38
C PRO A 208 -38.92 -51.69 8.27
N ALA A 209 -37.88 -52.42 8.70
CA ALA A 209 -37.00 -53.33 7.95
C ALA A 209 -37.63 -54.73 7.64
N PRO A 210 -36.88 -55.62 6.93
CA PRO A 210 -36.39 -56.81 7.63
C PRO A 210 -34.95 -57.29 7.30
N LYS A 211 -34.22 -57.59 8.40
CA LYS A 211 -33.29 -58.71 8.73
C LYS A 211 -32.37 -59.37 7.69
N GLU A 212 -31.06 -59.46 8.03
CA GLU A 212 -30.31 -60.72 8.26
C GLU A 212 -28.94 -60.46 8.96
N GLN A 213 -28.47 -61.41 9.79
CA GLN A 213 -27.27 -61.33 10.66
C GLN A 213 -26.06 -62.17 10.11
N PRO A 214 -25.02 -62.58 10.88
CA PRO A 214 -23.63 -62.10 10.73
C PRO A 214 -22.57 -63.22 10.51
N VAL A 215 -21.28 -62.88 10.35
CA VAL A 215 -20.16 -63.84 10.53
C VAL A 215 -19.00 -63.21 11.31
N LYS A 216 -18.49 -63.97 12.29
CA LYS A 216 -17.40 -63.69 13.26
C LYS A 216 -16.02 -64.16 12.76
N ALA A 217 -14.96 -63.70 13.47
CA ALA A 217 -13.68 -64.36 13.86
C ALA A 217 -12.45 -63.46 13.57
N ASP A 218 -11.36 -63.38 14.35
CA ASP A 218 -11.01 -63.80 15.71
C ASP A 218 -9.70 -63.09 16.14
N GLU A 219 -9.55 -62.93 17.47
CA GLU A 219 -8.38 -63.03 18.37
C GLU A 219 -6.98 -62.34 18.20
N THR A 220 -6.66 -61.56 19.25
CA THR A 220 -5.41 -61.49 20.09
C THR A 220 -4.08 -61.00 19.50
N THR A 221 -3.37 -60.05 20.13
CA THR A 221 -2.54 -60.25 21.34
C THR A 221 -2.10 -58.91 21.99
N ALA A 222 -1.91 -58.96 23.32
CA ALA A 222 -1.56 -57.86 24.21
C ALA A 222 -0.03 -57.64 24.38
N GLY A 223 0.35 -56.43 24.81
CA GLY A 223 1.69 -56.08 25.32
C GLY A 223 1.81 -54.61 25.76
N GLU A 224 1.76 -54.38 27.08
CA GLU A 224 2.09 -53.20 27.92
C GLU A 224 3.44 -52.49 27.58
N VAL A 225 3.89 -51.31 28.03
CA VAL A 225 3.49 -50.16 28.92
C VAL A 225 4.58 -49.06 28.75
N LYS A 226 4.24 -47.77 28.93
CA LYS A 226 4.99 -46.66 29.62
C LYS A 226 4.37 -45.30 29.25
N GLU A 227 3.67 -44.63 30.18
CA GLU A 227 4.14 -43.55 31.07
C GLU A 227 4.53 -42.24 30.35
N ASP A 228 3.71 -41.19 30.49
CA ASP A 228 4.07 -39.99 31.29
C ASP A 228 2.95 -38.92 31.29
N ALA A 229 2.66 -38.39 32.48
CA ALA A 229 1.84 -37.21 32.76
C ALA A 229 2.70 -35.93 32.79
N PRO A 230 2.10 -34.73 32.88
CA PRO A 230 2.23 -34.06 34.18
C PRO A 230 1.00 -33.25 34.64
N THR A 231 0.89 -33.15 35.96
CA THR A 231 -0.10 -32.43 36.76
C THR A 231 0.45 -31.09 37.24
N ALA A 232 -0.44 -30.11 37.40
CA ALA A 232 -0.23 -28.80 38.04
C ALA A 232 -0.02 -28.88 39.58
N VAL A 233 0.67 -27.91 40.20
CA VAL A 233 0.36 -27.30 41.53
C VAL A 233 1.00 -25.90 41.64
N ALA A 234 0.29 -24.98 42.32
CA ALA A 234 0.66 -23.63 42.74
C ALA A 234 1.56 -23.58 43.99
N ASP A 235 2.15 -22.41 44.33
CA ASP A 235 2.01 -21.74 45.65
C ASP A 235 2.89 -20.48 45.79
N GLU A 236 2.56 -19.71 46.84
CA GLU A 236 2.61 -18.26 47.08
C GLU A 236 3.92 -17.65 47.67
N GLU A 237 3.93 -16.30 47.64
CA GLU A 237 4.48 -15.31 48.59
C GLU A 237 6.00 -15.09 48.80
N LYS A 238 6.47 -13.86 48.50
CA LYS A 238 7.01 -12.94 49.52
C LYS A 238 7.18 -11.48 49.07
N ILE A 239 6.86 -10.61 50.01
CA ILE A 239 6.86 -9.14 50.05
C ILE A 239 8.28 -8.60 50.30
N GLU A 240 8.66 -7.46 49.70
CA GLU A 240 9.43 -6.42 50.41
C GLU A 240 9.42 -5.07 49.66
N ALA A 241 9.05 -4.01 50.39
CA ALA A 241 9.06 -2.62 49.97
C ALA A 241 10.23 -1.88 50.63
N THR A 242 10.87 -0.94 49.93
CA THR A 242 11.63 0.14 50.56
C THR A 242 11.34 1.47 49.90
N LYS A 243 10.94 2.45 50.73
CA LYS A 243 10.86 3.90 50.46
C LYS A 243 12.17 4.57 50.87
N THR A 244 12.51 5.70 50.23
CA THR A 244 13.23 6.90 50.77
C THR A 244 13.38 7.88 49.59
N ASP A 245 12.60 8.96 49.48
CA ASP A 245 12.69 10.29 50.12
C ASP A 245 13.82 11.25 49.64
N VAL A 246 13.38 12.28 48.89
CA VAL A 246 13.66 13.74 48.99
C VAL A 246 15.09 14.32 48.90
N LYS A 247 15.30 15.20 47.90
CA LYS A 247 15.90 16.58 47.99
C LYS A 247 15.89 17.25 46.60
N LYS A 248 15.06 18.26 46.31
CA LYS A 248 15.15 19.72 46.61
C LYS A 248 16.35 20.44 45.95
N ALA A 249 16.00 21.40 45.08
CA ALA A 249 16.79 22.29 44.21
C ALA A 249 17.77 23.25 44.95
N PRO A 250 18.54 24.12 44.25
CA PRO A 250 17.97 25.36 43.69
C PRO A 250 18.57 25.87 42.35
N ALA A 251 17.83 26.81 41.77
CA ALA A 251 18.24 27.74 40.71
C ALA A 251 19.05 28.93 41.27
N ALA A 252 19.87 29.54 40.41
CA ALA A 252 20.40 30.92 40.47
C ALA A 252 20.61 31.36 39.01
N ASP A 253 19.93 32.36 38.45
CA ASP A 253 20.02 33.82 38.67
C ASP A 253 21.42 34.41 38.47
N ASN A 254 21.57 35.15 37.35
CA ASN A 254 22.14 36.51 37.23
C ASN A 254 22.32 36.86 35.73
N ALA A 255 21.58 37.84 35.20
CA ALA A 255 21.95 39.27 35.07
C ALA A 255 22.74 39.52 33.75
N ILE A 256 22.12 40.14 32.74
CA ILE A 256 22.16 41.57 32.42
C ILE A 256 23.56 42.02 31.97
N GLU A 257 23.68 42.37 30.69
CA GLU A 257 24.41 43.56 30.23
C GLU A 257 23.93 43.91 28.80
N ASP A 258 23.12 44.97 28.75
CA ASP A 258 22.98 45.86 27.60
C ASP A 258 24.33 46.53 27.35
N ASP A 259 24.78 46.60 26.09
CA ASP A 259 25.67 47.68 25.68
C ASP A 259 25.30 48.17 24.28
N SER A 260 24.63 49.32 24.30
CA SER A 260 24.47 50.23 23.18
C SER A 260 25.72 51.11 23.01
N LYS A 261 26.03 51.45 21.74
CA LYS A 261 26.82 52.59 21.23
C LYS A 261 28.30 52.36 20.89
N THR A 262 28.57 52.47 19.59
CA THR A 262 29.45 53.48 18.94
C THR A 262 29.10 53.45 17.44
N SER A 263 28.35 54.41 16.88
CA SER A 263 28.80 55.72 16.35
C SER A 263 29.87 55.62 15.25
N GLU A 264 29.58 56.28 14.11
CA GLU A 264 30.56 56.94 13.24
C GLU A 264 31.48 55.98 12.44
N GLU A 265 31.87 56.19 11.18
CA GLU A 265 31.73 57.22 10.16
C GLU A 265 32.58 56.67 8.97
N GLN A 266 32.34 57.17 7.76
CA GLN A 266 33.27 57.23 6.62
C GLN A 266 33.33 56.09 5.55
N ALA A 267 33.18 56.59 4.32
CA ALA A 267 33.60 56.11 2.99
C ALA A 267 32.75 55.04 2.29
#